data_AF-H8MHM4-F1
#
_entry.id   AF-H8MHM4-F1
#
_cell.length_a   1.000
_cell.length_b   1.000
_cell.length_c   1.000
_cell.angle_alpha   90.00
_cell.angle_beta   90.00
_cell.angle_gamma   90.00
#
_symmetry.space_group_name_H-M   'P 1'
#
loop_
_entity.id
_entity.type
_entity.pdbx_description
1 polymer ?
#
loop_
_entity_poly.entity_id
_entity_poly.type
_entity_poly.pdbx_seq_one_letter_code
_entity_poly.pdbx_strand_id
1 'polypeptide(L)'
;MDEALKQLLTLGRGSFEKKQYAQAEQFLTKVVEQNPTFADVYNMLGIIYHDQGQFARAQRAFESALRLNPAYTEAALNLAVIYNDMGKYAEAKEVYQAALSRQKGAPGELDPYVMKKVANMYADIGDVFASSGVWAKAIEEYRRALAHFPEFVDIRLKLGNALRDAGDNAAALAEYEQVIAQNPSYIPGRINYGIALYSAGRRDEAVKVWEDVLVRSPGNKSAQMYLNLVKDPGKAEVTG
;
A
#
# COMPACT_ATOMS: atom_id res chain seq x y z
N MET A 1 -10.93 -38.50 7.34
CA MET A 1 -11.71 -37.63 6.42
C MET A 1 -12.41 -38.55 5.44
N ASP A 2 -13.73 -38.45 5.32
CA ASP A 2 -14.51 -39.23 4.35
C ASP A 2 -14.08 -38.91 2.91
N GLU A 3 -14.16 -39.90 2.03
CA GLU A 3 -13.68 -39.82 0.64
C GLU A 3 -14.45 -38.77 -0.17
N ALA A 4 -15.75 -38.63 0.11
CA ALA A 4 -16.59 -37.59 -0.48
C ALA A 4 -16.11 -36.17 -0.10
N LEU A 5 -15.73 -35.95 1.17
CA LEU A 5 -15.21 -34.67 1.64
C LEU A 5 -13.86 -34.33 1.01
N LYS A 6 -12.96 -35.32 0.86
CA LYS A 6 -11.69 -35.12 0.14
C LYS A 6 -11.94 -34.73 -1.31
N GLN A 7 -12.90 -35.38 -1.98
CA GLN A 7 -13.22 -35.07 -3.37
C GLN A 7 -13.77 -33.65 -3.52
N LEU A 8 -14.68 -33.23 -2.64
CA LEU A 8 -15.17 -31.85 -2.60
C LEU A 8 -14.04 -30.84 -2.37
N LEU A 9 -13.12 -31.14 -1.47
CA LEU A 9 -11.96 -30.29 -1.19
C LEU A 9 -11.05 -30.16 -2.41
N THR A 10 -10.72 -31.27 -3.07
CA THR A 10 -9.89 -31.27 -4.28
C THR A 10 -10.55 -30.49 -5.42
N LEU A 11 -11.84 -30.72 -5.67
CA LEU A 11 -12.58 -29.99 -6.70
C LEU A 11 -12.67 -28.50 -6.38
N GLY A 12 -12.99 -28.16 -5.14
CA GLY A 12 -13.09 -26.76 -4.69
C GLY A 12 -11.77 -26.01 -4.84
N ARG A 13 -10.66 -26.58 -4.36
CA ARG A 13 -9.33 -25.98 -4.50
C ARG A 13 -8.90 -25.87 -5.96
N GLY A 14 -9.10 -26.93 -6.76
CA GLY A 14 -8.75 -26.92 -8.18
C GLY A 14 -9.57 -25.91 -9.00
N SER A 15 -10.86 -25.75 -8.72
CA SER A 15 -11.68 -24.70 -9.34
C SER A 15 -11.25 -23.31 -8.90
N PHE A 16 -10.84 -23.13 -7.64
CA PHE A 16 -10.32 -21.85 -7.12
C PHE A 16 -9.02 -21.44 -7.84
N GLU A 17 -8.07 -22.37 -7.99
CA GLU A 17 -6.81 -22.14 -8.71
C GLU A 17 -7.05 -21.73 -10.18
N LYS A 18 -8.08 -22.31 -10.81
CA LYS A 18 -8.52 -21.96 -12.17
C LYS A 18 -9.36 -20.68 -12.24
N LYS A 19 -9.55 -19.98 -11.11
CA LYS A 19 -10.43 -18.79 -10.97
C LYS A 19 -11.89 -19.04 -11.37
N GLN A 20 -12.34 -20.28 -11.32
CA GLN A 20 -13.73 -20.66 -11.57
C GLN A 20 -14.54 -20.46 -10.29
N TYR A 21 -14.64 -19.21 -9.83
CA TYR A 21 -15.09 -18.89 -8.48
C TYR A 21 -16.50 -19.36 -8.15
N ALA A 22 -17.44 -19.31 -9.11
CA ALA A 22 -18.79 -19.84 -8.90
C ALA A 22 -18.79 -21.35 -8.59
N GLN A 23 -17.95 -22.13 -9.30
CA GLN A 23 -17.84 -23.57 -9.07
C GLN A 23 -17.07 -23.86 -7.78
N ALA A 24 -16.00 -23.11 -7.52
CA ALA A 24 -15.22 -23.22 -6.30
C ALA A 24 -16.10 -22.96 -5.06
N GLU A 25 -16.91 -21.89 -5.07
CA GLU A 25 -17.84 -21.56 -3.98
C GLU A 25 -18.77 -22.73 -3.66
N GLN A 26 -19.36 -23.36 -4.68
CA GLN A 26 -20.27 -24.49 -4.49
C GLN A 26 -19.61 -25.67 -3.77
N PHE A 27 -18.39 -26.04 -4.17
CA PHE A 27 -17.68 -27.15 -3.55
C PHE A 27 -17.15 -26.79 -2.16
N LEU A 28 -16.53 -25.61 -2.01
CA LEU A 28 -15.92 -25.16 -0.77
C LEU A 28 -16.97 -24.87 0.32
N THR A 29 -18.16 -24.40 -0.05
CA THR A 29 -19.27 -24.22 0.91
C THR A 29 -19.72 -25.57 1.48
N LYS A 30 -19.88 -26.60 0.62
CA LYS A 30 -20.19 -27.97 1.09
C LYS A 30 -19.10 -28.54 1.99
N VAL A 31 -17.83 -28.23 1.72
CA VAL A 31 -16.71 -28.63 2.59
C VAL A 31 -16.87 -28.05 3.99
N VAL A 32 -17.15 -26.75 4.13
CA VAL A 32 -17.29 -26.12 5.45
C VAL A 32 -18.59 -26.49 6.16
N GLU A 33 -19.66 -26.79 5.42
CA GLU A 33 -20.91 -27.33 5.97
C GLU A 33 -20.70 -28.72 6.59
N GLN A 34 -19.92 -29.59 5.95
CA GLN A 34 -19.61 -30.93 6.44
C GLN A 34 -18.53 -30.93 7.51
N ASN A 35 -17.52 -30.07 7.37
CA ASN A 35 -16.41 -29.99 8.30
C ASN A 35 -15.84 -28.56 8.39
N PRO A 36 -16.26 -27.77 9.40
CA PRO A 36 -15.91 -26.35 9.52
C PRO A 36 -14.51 -26.11 10.14
N THR A 37 -13.52 -26.96 9.84
CA THR A 37 -12.18 -26.90 10.47
C THR A 37 -11.04 -26.48 9.55
N PHE A 38 -11.32 -26.22 8.26
CA PHE A 38 -10.28 -25.89 7.27
C PHE A 38 -10.10 -24.38 7.13
N ALA A 39 -9.06 -23.83 7.76
CA ALA A 39 -8.76 -22.40 7.70
C ALA A 39 -8.50 -21.91 6.26
N ASP A 40 -7.82 -22.70 5.44
CA ASP A 40 -7.51 -22.39 4.04
C ASP A 40 -8.78 -22.33 3.16
N VAL A 41 -9.77 -23.19 3.40
CA VAL A 41 -11.06 -23.16 2.70
C VAL A 41 -11.83 -21.88 3.02
N TYR A 42 -11.83 -21.46 4.28
CA TYR A 42 -12.40 -20.18 4.67
C TYR A 42 -11.67 -18.98 4.04
N ASN A 43 -10.33 -19.03 3.93
CA ASN A 43 -9.57 -18.00 3.20
C ASN A 43 -9.96 -17.95 1.71
N MET A 44 -10.07 -19.10 1.04
CA MET A 44 -10.50 -19.16 -0.37
C MET A 44 -11.92 -18.63 -0.57
N LEU A 45 -12.87 -19.00 0.30
CA LEU A 45 -14.23 -18.45 0.28
C LEU A 45 -14.22 -16.94 0.50
N GLY A 46 -13.38 -16.44 1.41
CA GLY A 46 -13.20 -15.01 1.63
C GLY A 46 -12.75 -14.26 0.37
N ILE A 47 -11.77 -14.80 -0.35
CA ILE A 47 -11.28 -14.24 -1.62
C ILE A 47 -12.38 -14.26 -2.68
N ILE A 48 -13.13 -15.36 -2.81
CA ILE A 48 -14.25 -15.46 -3.75
C ILE A 48 -15.31 -14.38 -3.44
N TYR A 49 -15.71 -14.24 -2.18
CA TYR A 49 -16.72 -13.25 -1.80
C TYR A 49 -16.23 -11.82 -2.00
N HIS A 50 -14.94 -11.56 -1.79
CA HIS A 50 -14.34 -10.26 -2.08
C HIS A 50 -14.43 -9.94 -3.58
N ASP A 51 -14.05 -10.87 -4.45
CA ASP A 51 -14.11 -10.69 -5.92
C ASP A 51 -15.54 -10.41 -6.42
N GLN A 52 -16.54 -11.01 -5.75
CA GLN A 52 -17.95 -10.78 -6.02
C GLN A 52 -18.52 -9.50 -5.37
N GLY A 53 -17.72 -8.70 -4.67
CA GLY A 53 -18.16 -7.49 -3.94
C GLY A 53 -18.99 -7.77 -2.67
N GLN A 54 -19.05 -9.02 -2.21
CA GLN A 54 -19.77 -9.44 -1.01
C GLN A 54 -18.90 -9.27 0.25
N PHE A 55 -18.47 -8.04 0.54
CA PHE A 55 -17.48 -7.72 1.58
C PHE A 55 -17.85 -8.26 2.97
N ALA A 56 -19.12 -8.23 3.37
CA ALA A 56 -19.57 -8.76 4.66
C ALA A 56 -19.47 -10.30 4.77
N ARG A 57 -19.56 -11.03 3.65
CA ARG A 57 -19.29 -12.48 3.62
C ARG A 57 -17.78 -12.74 3.61
N ALA A 58 -17.03 -11.94 2.86
CA ALA A 58 -15.57 -12.01 2.82
C ALA A 58 -14.96 -11.84 4.21
N GLN A 59 -15.35 -10.79 4.93
CA GLN A 59 -14.91 -10.51 6.30
C GLN A 59 -15.14 -11.71 7.23
N ARG A 60 -16.37 -12.23 7.28
CA ARG A 60 -16.73 -13.38 8.14
C ARG A 60 -15.95 -14.65 7.79
N ALA A 61 -15.66 -14.85 6.50
CA ALA A 61 -14.86 -15.98 6.05
C ALA A 61 -13.41 -15.85 6.52
N PHE A 62 -12.77 -14.68 6.35
CA PHE A 62 -11.41 -14.45 6.86
C PHE A 62 -11.32 -14.51 8.40
N GLU A 63 -12.29 -13.95 9.12
CA GLU A 63 -12.39 -14.09 10.59
C GLU A 63 -12.48 -15.56 11.01
N SER A 64 -13.23 -16.37 10.26
CA SER A 64 -13.34 -17.81 10.51
C SER A 64 -12.01 -18.53 10.24
N ALA A 65 -11.28 -18.15 9.19
CA ALA A 65 -9.95 -18.66 8.92
C ALA A 65 -8.97 -18.35 10.06
N LEU A 66 -8.99 -17.12 10.58
CA LEU A 66 -8.13 -16.69 11.69
C LEU A 66 -8.52 -17.28 13.04
N ARG A 67 -9.80 -17.57 13.27
CA ARG A 67 -10.24 -18.30 14.46
C ARG A 67 -9.70 -19.73 14.47
N LEU A 68 -9.59 -20.36 13.30
CA LEU A 68 -9.05 -21.72 13.15
C LEU A 68 -7.52 -21.73 13.15
N ASN A 69 -6.88 -20.75 12.51
CA ASN A 69 -5.44 -20.56 12.48
C ASN A 69 -5.09 -19.09 12.78
N PRO A 70 -4.87 -18.74 14.07
CA PRO A 70 -4.55 -17.38 14.47
C PRO A 70 -3.23 -16.81 13.92
N ALA A 71 -2.35 -17.66 13.37
CA ALA A 71 -1.09 -17.25 12.73
C ALA A 71 -1.19 -17.24 11.19
N TYR A 72 -2.40 -17.32 10.61
CA TYR A 72 -2.57 -17.35 9.16
C TYR A 72 -2.41 -15.96 8.54
N THR A 73 -1.17 -15.58 8.26
CA THR A 73 -0.79 -14.24 7.78
C THR A 73 -1.52 -13.81 6.51
N GLU A 74 -1.78 -14.73 5.58
CA GLU A 74 -2.50 -14.43 4.34
C GLU A 74 -3.97 -14.05 4.60
N ALA A 75 -4.67 -14.83 5.43
CA ALA A 75 -6.05 -14.50 5.82
C ALA A 75 -6.12 -13.20 6.63
N ALA A 76 -5.10 -12.93 7.47
CA ALA A 76 -4.99 -11.69 8.21
C ALA A 76 -4.79 -10.48 7.29
N LEU A 77 -3.94 -10.63 6.27
CA LEU A 77 -3.73 -9.60 5.26
C LEU A 77 -5.01 -9.32 4.48
N ASN A 78 -5.71 -10.36 4.03
CA ASN A 78 -6.96 -10.20 3.28
C ASN A 78 -8.07 -9.55 4.13
N LEU A 79 -8.18 -9.91 5.42
CA LEU A 79 -9.11 -9.24 6.34
C LEU A 79 -8.73 -7.77 6.57
N ALA A 80 -7.44 -7.48 6.67
CA ALA A 80 -6.96 -6.12 6.87
C ALA A 80 -7.19 -5.24 5.62
N VAL A 81 -7.11 -5.79 4.40
CA VAL A 81 -7.55 -5.10 3.17
C VAL A 81 -9.04 -4.74 3.24
N ILE A 82 -9.90 -5.70 3.63
CA ILE A 82 -11.34 -5.44 3.83
C ILE A 82 -11.57 -4.31 4.85
N TYR A 83 -10.81 -4.28 5.95
CA TYR A 83 -10.91 -3.21 6.93
C TYR A 83 -10.43 -1.86 6.38
N ASN A 84 -9.36 -1.82 5.59
CA ASN A 84 -8.91 -0.60 4.91
C ASN A 84 -9.99 -0.06 3.96
N ASP A 85 -10.62 -0.92 3.16
CA ASP A 85 -11.72 -0.54 2.26
C ASP A 85 -12.93 0.03 3.02
N MET A 86 -13.10 -0.36 4.29
CA MET A 86 -14.12 0.18 5.20
C MET A 86 -13.67 1.40 6.02
N GLY A 87 -12.43 1.87 5.86
CA GLY A 87 -11.85 2.95 6.66
C GLY A 87 -11.45 2.56 8.09
N LYS A 88 -11.42 1.25 8.39
CA LYS A 88 -11.11 0.66 9.71
C LYS A 88 -9.63 0.33 9.85
N TYR A 89 -8.79 1.34 9.67
CA TYR A 89 -7.33 1.19 9.58
C TYR A 89 -6.68 0.65 10.86
N ALA A 90 -7.23 0.99 12.03
CA ALA A 90 -6.75 0.49 13.32
C ALA A 90 -6.98 -1.03 13.43
N GLU A 91 -8.17 -1.49 13.09
CA GLU A 91 -8.53 -2.91 13.08
C GLU A 91 -7.71 -3.68 12.04
N ALA A 92 -7.49 -3.10 10.86
CA ALA A 92 -6.63 -3.66 9.82
C ALA A 92 -5.22 -3.95 10.37
N LYS A 93 -4.63 -2.96 11.04
CA LYS A 93 -3.30 -3.07 11.66
C LYS A 93 -3.29 -4.13 12.76
N GLU A 94 -4.25 -4.09 13.68
CA GLU A 94 -4.32 -5.02 14.80
C GLU A 94 -4.41 -6.48 14.35
N VAL A 95 -5.29 -6.77 13.39
CA VAL A 95 -5.44 -8.14 12.86
C VAL A 95 -4.14 -8.66 12.28
N TYR A 96 -3.46 -7.84 11.46
CA TYR A 96 -2.23 -8.27 10.80
C TYR A 96 -1.07 -8.45 11.80
N GLN A 97 -0.88 -7.51 12.72
CA GLN A 97 0.15 -7.60 13.77
C GLN A 97 -0.08 -8.79 14.70
N ALA A 98 -1.35 -9.09 15.01
CA ALA A 98 -1.70 -10.22 15.84
C ALA A 98 -1.42 -11.56 15.13
N ALA A 99 -1.55 -11.65 13.81
CA ALA A 99 -1.16 -12.84 13.06
C ALA A 99 0.36 -13.01 13.00
N LEU A 100 1.09 -11.93 12.72
CA LEU A 100 2.57 -11.94 12.68
C LEU A 100 3.19 -12.34 14.03
N SER A 101 2.71 -11.77 15.13
CA SER A 101 3.25 -12.08 16.46
C SER A 101 3.03 -13.53 16.90
N ARG A 102 2.09 -14.24 16.28
CA ARG A 102 1.79 -15.66 16.55
C ARG A 102 2.56 -16.61 15.64
N GLN A 103 3.27 -16.11 14.63
CA GLN A 103 4.12 -16.92 13.76
C GLN A 103 5.32 -17.43 14.57
N LYS A 104 5.26 -18.69 15.05
CA LYS A 104 6.41 -19.37 15.67
C LYS A 104 7.26 -20.02 14.58
N GLY A 105 8.45 -19.46 14.34
CA GLY A 105 9.44 -19.95 13.39
C GLY A 105 10.48 -18.87 13.14
N ALA A 106 11.68 -19.23 12.66
CA ALA A 106 12.62 -18.22 12.17
C ALA A 106 11.87 -17.29 11.20
N PRO A 107 12.12 -15.96 11.22
CA PRO A 107 11.52 -15.06 10.25
C PRO A 107 11.99 -15.47 8.85
N GLY A 108 11.25 -16.40 8.24
CA GLY A 108 11.29 -16.64 6.82
C GLY A 108 10.72 -15.38 6.22
N GLU A 109 11.55 -14.67 5.46
CA GLU A 109 11.19 -13.48 4.70
C GLU A 109 9.76 -13.66 4.19
N LEU A 110 8.85 -12.81 4.70
CA LEU A 110 7.49 -12.74 4.17
C LEU A 110 7.59 -12.75 2.64
N ASP A 111 6.72 -13.52 1.97
CA ASP A 111 6.70 -13.55 0.52
C ASP A 111 6.79 -12.10 -0.01
N PRO A 112 7.72 -11.77 -0.94
CA PRO A 112 7.88 -10.42 -1.45
C PRO A 112 6.57 -9.78 -1.94
N TYR A 113 5.61 -10.58 -2.43
CA TYR A 113 4.26 -10.14 -2.76
C TYR A 113 3.46 -9.68 -1.53
N VAL A 114 3.55 -10.43 -0.43
CA VAL A 114 2.93 -10.08 0.85
C VAL A 114 3.58 -8.82 1.42
N MET A 115 4.91 -8.71 1.41
CA MET A 115 5.60 -7.50 1.88
C MET A 115 5.15 -6.25 1.11
N LYS A 116 5.01 -6.35 -0.22
CA LYS A 116 4.51 -5.25 -1.05
C LYS A 116 3.09 -4.84 -0.71
N LYS A 117 2.18 -5.82 -0.52
CA LYS A 117 0.80 -5.54 -0.09
C LYS A 117 0.76 -4.82 1.25
N VAL A 118 1.54 -5.30 2.22
CA VAL A 118 1.64 -4.68 3.55
C VAL A 118 2.16 -3.25 3.45
N ALA A 119 3.21 -3.03 2.64
CA ALA A 119 3.74 -1.70 2.42
C ALA A 119 2.68 -0.76 1.84
N ASN A 120 1.92 -1.20 0.83
CA ASN A 120 0.82 -0.42 0.27
C ASN A 120 -0.27 -0.12 1.30
N MET A 121 -0.65 -1.09 2.14
CA MET A 121 -1.64 -0.86 3.19
C MET A 121 -1.19 0.22 4.19
N TYR A 122 0.08 0.23 4.59
CA TYR A 122 0.60 1.31 5.42
C TYR A 122 0.59 2.65 4.68
N ALA A 123 0.90 2.68 3.39
CA ALA A 123 0.83 3.90 2.61
C ALA A 123 -0.61 4.43 2.43
N ASP A 124 -1.61 3.55 2.30
CA ASP A 124 -3.01 3.94 2.23
C ASP A 124 -3.48 4.62 3.54
N ILE A 125 -3.05 4.10 4.70
CA ILE A 125 -3.29 4.75 5.99
C ILE A 125 -2.56 6.10 6.06
N GLY A 126 -1.34 6.15 5.55
CA GLY A 126 -0.55 7.37 5.42
C GLY A 126 -1.27 8.44 4.60
N ASP A 127 -1.88 8.06 3.47
CA ASP A 127 -2.66 8.95 2.59
C ASP A 127 -3.88 9.54 3.32
N VAL A 128 -4.54 8.75 4.16
CA VAL A 128 -5.69 9.21 4.96
C VAL A 128 -5.26 10.23 6.01
N PHE A 129 -4.17 9.98 6.72
CA PHE A 129 -3.62 10.97 7.66
C PHE A 129 -3.13 12.23 6.94
N ALA A 130 -2.48 12.09 5.79
CA ALA A 130 -1.99 13.19 4.97
C ALA A 130 -3.15 14.08 4.47
N SER A 131 -4.21 13.49 3.93
CA SER A 131 -5.41 14.23 3.50
C SER A 131 -6.14 14.95 4.65
N SER A 132 -5.96 14.46 5.88
CA SER A 132 -6.47 15.11 7.10
C SER A 132 -5.50 16.14 7.71
N GLY A 133 -4.34 16.38 7.08
CA GLY A 133 -3.29 17.27 7.59
C GLY A 133 -2.56 16.75 8.84
N VAL A 134 -2.75 15.48 9.20
CA VAL A 134 -2.12 14.85 10.38
C VAL A 134 -0.75 14.28 9.98
N TRP A 135 0.17 15.18 9.63
CA TRP A 135 1.44 14.82 8.99
C TRP A 135 2.31 13.87 9.82
N ALA A 136 2.36 14.04 11.14
CA ALA A 136 3.17 13.19 12.02
C ALA A 136 2.79 11.69 11.89
N LYS A 137 1.49 11.38 11.82
CA LYS A 137 1.01 10.01 11.64
C LYS A 137 1.22 9.52 10.21
N ALA A 138 1.01 10.38 9.21
CA ALA A 138 1.28 10.04 7.82
C ALA A 138 2.75 9.61 7.62
N ILE A 139 3.69 10.38 8.17
CA ILE A 139 5.13 10.10 8.16
C ILE A 139 5.44 8.74 8.79
N GLU A 140 4.83 8.44 9.95
CA GLU A 140 5.02 7.16 10.63
C GLU A 140 4.59 5.98 9.76
N GLU A 141 3.42 6.07 9.13
CA GLU A 141 2.90 4.98 8.30
C GLU A 141 3.69 4.84 6.98
N TYR A 142 4.09 5.94 6.32
CA TYR A 142 4.97 5.82 5.15
C TYR A 142 6.34 5.22 5.49
N ARG A 143 6.91 5.53 6.66
CA ARG A 143 8.17 4.89 7.12
C ARG A 143 7.99 3.40 7.35
N ARG A 144 6.84 2.98 7.90
CA ARG A 144 6.51 1.55 8.03
C ARG A 144 6.35 0.87 6.67
N ALA A 145 5.70 1.54 5.71
CA ALA A 145 5.59 1.04 4.35
C ALA A 145 6.98 0.77 3.75
N LEU A 146 7.89 1.74 3.85
CA LEU A 146 9.25 1.63 3.33
C LEU A 146 10.15 0.68 4.12
N ALA A 147 9.83 0.39 5.39
CA ALA A 147 10.53 -0.65 6.16
C ALA A 147 10.22 -2.07 5.63
N HIS A 148 9.04 -2.26 5.01
CA HIS A 148 8.67 -3.50 4.36
C HIS A 148 9.14 -3.58 2.90
N PHE A 149 9.08 -2.47 2.17
CA PHE A 149 9.53 -2.41 0.78
C PHE A 149 10.22 -1.07 0.45
N PRO A 150 11.55 -0.97 0.66
CA PRO A 150 12.32 0.26 0.49
C PRO A 150 12.36 0.82 -0.95
N GLU A 151 12.05 0.01 -1.96
CA GLU A 151 12.15 0.34 -3.38
C GLU A 151 10.90 1.04 -3.94
N PHE A 152 9.85 1.23 -3.13
CA PHE A 152 8.67 2.01 -3.54
C PHE A 152 8.97 3.51 -3.56
N VAL A 153 9.51 3.97 -4.70
CA VAL A 153 9.89 5.36 -4.96
C VAL A 153 8.70 6.34 -4.88
N ASP A 154 7.49 5.88 -5.19
CA ASP A 154 6.25 6.63 -5.08
C ASP A 154 5.84 6.83 -3.61
N ILE A 155 5.96 5.81 -2.76
CA ILE A 155 5.73 5.93 -1.31
C ILE A 155 6.81 6.80 -0.66
N ARG A 156 8.07 6.67 -1.11
CA ARG A 156 9.16 7.54 -0.66
C ARG A 156 8.91 9.00 -1.04
N LEU A 157 8.37 9.27 -2.23
CA LEU A 157 7.94 10.60 -2.61
C LEU A 157 6.85 11.14 -1.67
N LYS A 158 5.85 10.31 -1.32
CA LYS A 158 4.80 10.67 -0.35
C LYS A 158 5.38 11.00 1.03
N LEU A 159 6.36 10.23 1.50
CA LEU A 159 7.09 10.52 2.74
C LEU A 159 7.80 11.88 2.66
N GLY A 160 8.53 12.15 1.59
CA GLY A 160 9.19 13.45 1.38
C GLY A 160 8.21 14.62 1.37
N ASN A 161 7.06 14.46 0.70
CA ASN A 161 6.00 15.48 0.69
C ASN A 161 5.42 15.72 2.09
N ALA A 162 5.10 14.66 2.83
CA ALA A 162 4.58 14.77 4.18
C ALA A 162 5.57 15.43 5.16
N LEU A 163 6.87 15.13 5.03
CA LEU A 163 7.93 15.79 5.81
C LEU A 163 8.03 17.28 5.50
N ARG A 164 7.98 17.66 4.21
CA ARG A 164 7.98 19.06 3.78
C ARG A 164 6.77 19.80 4.34
N ASP A 165 5.58 19.21 4.23
CA ASP A 165 4.33 19.83 4.67
C ASP A 165 4.24 19.89 6.22
N ALA A 166 4.97 19.02 6.93
CA ALA A 166 5.21 19.11 8.37
C ALA A 166 6.28 20.16 8.77
N GLY A 167 6.96 20.77 7.80
CA GLY A 167 8.03 21.77 8.02
C GLY A 167 9.44 21.19 8.16
N ASP A 168 9.61 19.86 8.11
CA ASP A 168 10.93 19.21 8.15
C ASP A 168 11.55 19.15 6.74
N ASN A 169 11.92 20.33 6.24
CA ASN A 169 12.48 20.49 4.90
C ASN A 169 13.81 19.75 4.72
N ALA A 170 14.60 19.59 5.80
CA ALA A 170 15.87 18.89 5.73
C ALA A 170 15.67 17.39 5.49
N ALA A 171 14.77 16.75 6.25
CA ALA A 171 14.44 15.34 6.03
C ALA A 171 13.73 15.12 4.68
N ALA A 172 12.87 16.05 4.26
CA ALA A 172 12.22 15.99 2.95
C ALA A 172 13.24 15.97 1.79
N LEU A 173 14.25 16.85 1.84
CA LEU A 173 15.33 16.89 0.84
C LEU A 173 16.05 15.54 0.75
N ALA A 174 16.40 14.94 1.89
CA ALA A 174 17.05 13.64 1.92
C ALA A 174 16.20 12.53 1.28
N GLU A 175 14.89 12.51 1.52
CA GLU A 175 14.01 11.51 0.88
C GLU A 175 13.88 11.74 -0.63
N TYR A 176 13.82 12.99 -1.10
CA TYR A 176 13.80 13.27 -2.53
C TYR A 176 15.11 12.90 -3.23
N GLU A 177 16.26 13.11 -2.59
CA GLU A 177 17.56 12.64 -3.09
C GLU A 177 17.57 11.12 -3.26
N GLN A 178 17.01 10.39 -2.29
CA GLN A 178 16.84 8.93 -2.38
C GLN A 178 15.89 8.54 -3.53
N VAL A 179 14.77 9.24 -3.74
CA VAL A 179 13.88 9.00 -4.89
C VAL A 179 14.64 9.16 -6.22
N ILE A 180 15.44 10.23 -6.35
CA ILE A 180 16.21 10.51 -7.57
C ILE A 180 17.33 9.48 -7.77
N ALA A 181 17.98 9.05 -6.69
CA ALA A 181 19.03 8.03 -6.74
C ALA A 181 18.48 6.65 -7.13
N GLN A 182 17.33 6.25 -6.56
CA GLN A 182 16.68 4.97 -6.84
C GLN A 182 16.06 4.92 -8.24
N ASN A 183 15.41 6.01 -8.67
CA ASN A 183 14.82 6.09 -10.01
C ASN A 183 15.04 7.48 -10.65
N PRO A 184 16.16 7.67 -11.37
CA PRO A 184 16.50 8.95 -11.99
C PRO A 184 15.51 9.45 -13.05
N SER A 185 14.70 8.56 -13.64
CA SER A 185 13.68 8.89 -14.65
C SER A 185 12.31 9.22 -14.04
N TYR A 186 12.12 9.02 -12.73
CA TYR A 186 10.90 9.38 -12.03
C TYR A 186 10.82 10.90 -11.80
N ILE A 187 10.35 11.61 -12.82
CA ILE A 187 10.26 13.08 -12.87
C ILE A 187 9.58 13.71 -11.63
N PRO A 188 8.49 13.14 -11.06
CA PRO A 188 7.87 13.72 -9.86
C PRO A 188 8.82 13.91 -8.68
N GLY A 189 9.82 13.04 -8.51
CA GLY A 189 10.88 13.20 -7.50
C GLY A 189 11.69 14.46 -7.69
N ARG A 190 12.16 14.72 -8.92
CA ARG A 190 12.94 15.93 -9.26
C ARG A 190 12.13 17.20 -9.12
N ILE A 191 10.85 17.18 -9.52
CA ILE A 191 9.96 18.33 -9.34
C ILE A 191 9.84 18.69 -7.86
N ASN A 192 9.52 17.71 -7.01
CA ASN A 192 9.36 17.97 -5.57
C ASN A 192 10.67 18.32 -4.87
N TYR A 193 11.80 17.76 -5.31
CA TYR A 193 13.12 18.18 -4.85
C TYR A 193 13.38 19.67 -5.13
N GLY A 194 13.10 20.14 -6.35
CA GLY A 194 13.21 21.57 -6.68
C GLY A 194 12.28 22.45 -5.84
N ILE A 195 11.05 22.02 -5.58
CA ILE A 195 10.10 22.75 -4.70
C ILE A 195 10.67 22.87 -3.28
N ALA A 196 11.23 21.80 -2.74
CA ALA A 196 11.82 21.80 -1.40
C ALA A 196 13.08 22.67 -1.33
N LEU A 197 13.95 22.62 -2.34
CA LEU A 197 15.11 23.52 -2.45
C LEU A 197 14.68 24.99 -2.48
N TYR A 198 13.66 25.31 -3.27
CA TYR A 198 13.13 26.68 -3.34
C TYR A 198 12.57 27.15 -2.00
N SER A 199 11.79 26.28 -1.33
CA SER A 199 11.22 26.56 0.00
C SER A 199 12.29 26.72 1.08
N ALA A 200 13.44 26.05 0.93
CA ALA A 200 14.62 26.20 1.77
C ALA A 200 15.51 27.41 1.41
N GLY A 201 15.09 28.26 0.46
CA GLY A 201 15.84 29.43 0.00
C GLY A 201 16.98 29.13 -0.97
N ARG A 202 17.20 27.86 -1.34
CA ARG A 202 18.23 27.39 -2.29
C ARG A 202 17.77 27.56 -3.73
N ARG A 203 17.44 28.80 -4.12
CA ARG A 203 16.77 29.13 -5.39
C ARG A 203 17.55 28.72 -6.63
N ASP A 204 18.86 28.98 -6.66
CA ASP A 204 19.69 28.66 -7.83
C ASP A 204 19.77 27.15 -8.06
N GLU A 205 19.76 26.35 -6.99
CA GLU A 205 19.75 24.89 -7.08
C GLU A 205 18.39 24.38 -7.57
N ALA A 206 17.29 24.96 -7.07
CA ALA A 206 15.94 24.63 -7.54
C ALA A 206 15.79 24.88 -9.06
N VAL A 207 16.28 26.02 -9.54
CA VAL A 207 16.28 26.36 -10.99
C VAL A 207 17.02 25.32 -11.81
N LYS A 208 18.25 24.95 -11.41
CA LYS A 208 19.03 23.92 -12.09
C LYS A 208 18.32 22.58 -12.15
N VAL A 209 17.65 22.18 -11.07
CA VAL A 209 16.88 20.93 -11.02
C VAL A 209 15.71 20.96 -12.01
N TRP A 210 14.95 22.05 -12.08
CA TRP A 210 13.83 22.16 -13.01
C TRP A 210 14.28 22.30 -14.48
N GLU A 211 15.43 22.94 -14.74
CA GLU A 211 16.04 22.95 -16.07
C GLU A 211 16.45 21.53 -16.51
N ASP A 212 17.08 20.74 -15.63
CA ASP A 212 17.40 19.33 -15.90
C ASP A 212 16.13 18.49 -16.15
N VAL A 213 15.01 18.80 -15.48
CA VAL A 213 13.71 18.17 -15.79
C VAL A 213 13.26 18.49 -17.22
N LEU A 214 13.39 19.72 -17.69
CA LEU A 214 13.00 20.09 -19.07
C LEU A 214 13.92 19.47 -20.13
N VAL A 215 15.19 19.24 -19.81
CA VAL A 215 16.11 18.48 -20.70
C VAL A 215 15.64 17.02 -20.83
N ARG A 216 15.23 16.39 -19.72
CA ARG A 216 14.79 14.98 -19.69
C ARG A 216 13.37 14.77 -20.20
N SER A 217 12.50 15.74 -19.97
CA SER A 217 11.09 15.72 -20.31
C SER A 217 10.71 17.07 -20.95
N PRO A 218 11.05 17.26 -22.24
CA PRO A 218 10.68 18.46 -22.97
C PRO A 218 9.16 18.68 -22.92
N GLY A 219 8.71 19.85 -22.44
CA GLY A 219 7.29 20.16 -22.29
C GLY A 219 6.69 19.82 -20.92
N ASN A 220 7.49 19.45 -19.92
CA ASN A 220 7.00 19.27 -18.55
C ASN A 220 6.43 20.60 -18.00
N LYS A 221 5.09 20.67 -17.89
CA LYS A 221 4.37 21.88 -17.48
C LYS A 221 4.74 22.34 -16.07
N SER A 222 4.95 21.40 -15.13
CA SER A 222 5.29 21.73 -13.74
C SER A 222 6.65 22.41 -13.65
N ALA A 223 7.69 21.86 -14.30
CA ALA A 223 9.01 22.48 -14.33
C ALA A 223 8.98 23.88 -14.95
N GLN A 224 8.24 24.04 -16.06
CA GLN A 224 8.09 25.35 -16.71
C GLN A 224 7.38 26.37 -15.79
N MET A 225 6.31 25.95 -15.10
CA MET A 225 5.59 26.77 -14.15
C MET A 225 6.52 27.26 -13.02
N TYR A 226 7.28 26.37 -12.41
CA TYR A 226 8.19 26.73 -11.32
C TYR A 226 9.33 27.65 -11.79
N LEU A 227 9.91 27.42 -12.97
CA LEU A 227 10.92 28.32 -13.54
C LEU A 227 10.35 29.72 -13.82
N ASN A 228 9.10 29.81 -14.29
CA ASN A 228 8.44 31.10 -14.49
C ASN A 228 8.19 31.81 -13.14
N LEU A 229 7.79 31.07 -12.10
CA LEU A 229 7.59 31.61 -10.76
C LEU A 229 8.87 32.25 -10.19
N VAL A 230 10.05 31.65 -10.44
CA VAL A 230 11.32 32.24 -10.00
C VAL A 230 11.69 33.50 -10.79
N LYS A 231 11.40 33.52 -12.09
CA LYS A 231 11.76 34.63 -13.00
C LYS A 231 10.82 35.83 -12.88
N ASP A 232 9.55 35.60 -12.56
CA ASP A 232 8.51 36.63 -12.50
C ASP A 232 7.50 36.32 -11.38
N PRO A 233 7.86 36.61 -10.11
CA PRO A 233 7.03 36.26 -8.95
C PRO A 233 5.67 36.96 -8.90
N GLY A 234 5.41 37.97 -9.75
CA GLY A 234 4.19 38.77 -9.76
C GLY A 234 3.05 38.28 -10.66
N LYS A 235 3.22 37.19 -11.43
CA LYS A 235 2.20 36.70 -12.39
C LYS A 235 1.46 35.42 -11.99
N ALA A 236 1.82 34.79 -10.87
CA ALA A 236 1.17 33.54 -10.42
C ALA A 236 -0.23 33.75 -9.81
N GLU A 237 -0.64 34.98 -9.52
CA GLU A 237 -1.92 35.29 -8.86
C GLU A 237 -3.12 35.46 -9.82
N VAL A 238 -2.95 35.36 -11.15
CA VAL A 238 -4.01 35.76 -12.11
C VAL A 238 -4.60 34.62 -12.94
N THR A 239 -4.42 33.36 -12.52
CA THR A 239 -5.17 32.25 -13.11
C THR A 239 -5.81 31.40 -12.01
N GLY A 240 -6.85 31.98 -11.40
CA GLY A 240 -7.91 31.25 -10.70
C GLY A 240 -9.07 30.94 -11.64
#